data_AF-A0A318HR48-F1
#
_entry.id   AF-A0A318HR48-F1
#
_cell.length_a   1.000
_cell.length_b   1.000
_cell.length_c   1.000
_cell.angle_alpha   90.00
_cell.angle_beta   90.00
_cell.angle_gamma   90.00
#
_symmetry.space_group_name_H-M   'P 1'
#
loop_
_entity.id
_entity.type
_entity.pdbx_description
1 polymer ?
#
loop_
_entity_poly.entity_id
_entity_poly.type
_entity_poly.pdbx_seq_one_letter_code
_entity_poly.pdbx_strand_id
1 'polypeptide(L)'
;MAYKIEPDVLHKVARQVVGLPLEGGELISRATQSLSDEYPDLIDPTPGRWVGSKAGGILGKVRFLYFSPREYIVIFGTPTGTQGFSGRYKHVQIHKFLMAGQIDSYDLESDEMAPITLRPGEHTCLEKGHARGLTIHPGSWHIEYGRGAVATTLPFAMVDTLLVSLELESVRRSTVEFTKLVTRRFRR
;
A
#
# COMPACT_ATOMS: atom_id res chain seq x y z
N MET A 1 21.64 14.60 3.33
CA MET A 1 21.54 13.70 2.16
C MET A 1 20.24 14.05 1.45
N ALA A 2 20.31 14.34 0.15
CA ALA A 2 19.15 14.68 -0.65
C ALA A 2 18.34 13.42 -1.01
N TYR A 3 17.02 13.58 -1.12
CA TYR A 3 16.14 12.57 -1.71
C TYR A 3 16.36 12.52 -3.22
N LYS A 4 16.27 11.33 -3.82
CA LYS A 4 16.47 11.14 -5.26
C LYS A 4 15.19 11.27 -6.08
N ILE A 5 14.04 11.17 -5.42
CA ILE A 5 12.73 11.16 -6.07
C ILE A 5 11.93 12.39 -5.64
N GLU A 6 11.37 13.08 -6.62
CA GLU A 6 10.53 14.25 -6.44
C GLU A 6 9.03 13.89 -6.49
N PRO A 7 8.25 14.21 -5.44
CA PRO A 7 6.80 13.98 -5.44
C PRO A 7 6.07 14.58 -6.65
N ASP A 8 6.52 15.74 -7.15
CA ASP A 8 5.86 16.42 -8.28
C ASP A 8 6.00 15.63 -9.59
N VAL A 9 7.12 14.93 -9.79
CA VAL A 9 7.33 14.06 -10.95
C VAL A 9 6.41 12.86 -10.88
N LEU A 10 6.27 12.25 -9.69
CA LEU A 10 5.33 11.14 -9.48
C LEU A 10 3.87 11.59 -9.71
N HIS A 11 3.52 12.80 -9.28
CA HIS A 11 2.20 13.38 -9.52
C HIS A 11 1.92 13.59 -11.00
N LYS A 12 2.91 14.13 -11.74
CA LYS A 12 2.85 14.28 -13.20
C LYS A 12 2.60 12.94 -13.88
N VAL A 13 3.36 11.89 -13.53
CA VAL A 13 3.19 10.55 -14.10
C VAL A 13 1.81 9.98 -13.77
N ALA A 14 1.35 10.09 -12.53
CA ALA A 14 0.03 9.61 -12.14
C ALA A 14 -1.09 10.28 -12.95
N ARG A 15 -0.99 11.59 -13.21
CA ARG A 15 -1.95 12.35 -14.03
C ARG A 15 -1.95 11.93 -15.50
N GLN A 16 -0.80 11.58 -16.06
CA GLN A 16 -0.68 11.20 -17.48
C GLN A 16 -1.41 9.89 -17.81
N VAL A 17 -1.57 9.00 -16.82
CA VAL A 17 -2.20 7.69 -17.02
C VAL A 17 -3.68 7.65 -16.62
N VAL A 18 -4.23 8.76 -16.11
CA VAL A 18 -5.65 8.84 -15.75
C VAL A 18 -6.52 8.60 -16.98
N GLY A 19 -7.52 7.73 -16.82
CA GLY A 19 -8.45 7.38 -17.89
C GLY A 19 -7.96 6.26 -18.81
N LEU A 20 -6.69 5.83 -18.68
CA LEU A 20 -6.23 4.64 -19.40
C LEU A 20 -6.92 3.37 -18.87
N PRO A 21 -7.16 2.38 -19.74
CA PRO A 21 -7.75 1.11 -19.31
C PRO A 21 -6.91 0.41 -18.25
N LEU A 22 -7.55 0.08 -17.13
CA LEU A 22 -6.98 -0.85 -16.16
C LEU A 22 -7.03 -2.29 -16.70
N GLU A 23 -8.12 -2.63 -17.39
CA GLU A 23 -8.29 -3.92 -18.08
C GLU A 23 -7.23 -4.04 -19.19
N GLY A 24 -6.48 -5.15 -19.21
CA GLY A 24 -5.31 -5.31 -20.09
C GLY A 24 -4.01 -4.73 -19.54
N GLY A 25 -4.04 -4.02 -18.40
CA GLY A 25 -2.84 -3.56 -17.69
C GLY A 25 -2.16 -2.33 -18.30
N GLU A 26 -2.78 -1.65 -19.27
CA GLU A 26 -2.19 -0.50 -19.96
C GLU A 26 -1.87 0.64 -18.98
N LEU A 27 -2.79 1.00 -18.09
CA LEU A 27 -2.56 2.01 -17.05
C LEU A 27 -1.29 1.74 -16.24
N ILE A 28 -1.10 0.49 -15.81
CA ILE A 28 0.05 0.10 -14.98
C ILE A 28 1.33 0.11 -15.82
N SER A 29 1.31 -0.49 -17.01
CA SER A 29 2.47 -0.55 -17.89
C SER A 29 2.95 0.84 -18.30
N ARG A 30 2.03 1.76 -18.64
CA ARG A 30 2.35 3.15 -18.98
C ARG A 30 2.90 3.92 -17.79
N ALA A 31 2.35 3.71 -16.59
CA ALA A 31 2.86 4.33 -15.37
C ALA A 31 4.29 3.85 -15.06
N THR A 32 4.54 2.54 -15.10
CA THR A 32 5.87 1.96 -14.88
C THR A 32 6.89 2.45 -15.91
N GLN A 33 6.51 2.49 -17.19
CA GLN A 33 7.39 3.01 -18.23
C GLN A 33 7.72 4.49 -18.00
N SER A 34 6.73 5.33 -17.73
CA SER A 34 6.95 6.78 -17.52
C SER A 34 7.81 7.05 -16.28
N LEU A 35 7.67 6.23 -15.22
CA LEU A 35 8.54 6.31 -14.05
C LEU A 35 9.98 5.88 -14.37
N SER A 36 10.16 4.86 -15.20
CA SER A 36 11.49 4.43 -15.67
C SER A 36 12.13 5.49 -16.57
N ASP A 37 11.37 6.16 -17.42
CA ASP A 37 11.89 7.23 -18.29
C ASP A 37 12.38 8.44 -17.47
N GLU A 38 11.68 8.80 -16.39
CA GLU A 38 12.10 9.89 -15.48
C GLU A 38 13.25 9.46 -14.55
N TYR A 39 13.34 8.17 -14.18
CA TYR A 39 14.35 7.64 -13.26
C TYR A 39 15.04 6.36 -13.77
N PRO A 40 15.76 6.41 -14.91
CA PRO A 40 16.28 5.22 -15.58
C PRO A 40 17.33 4.46 -14.77
N ASP A 41 18.09 5.16 -13.92
CA ASP A 41 19.10 4.55 -13.06
C ASP A 41 18.51 3.93 -11.78
N LEU A 42 17.22 4.15 -11.50
CA LEU A 42 16.57 3.72 -10.26
C LEU A 42 15.42 2.73 -10.48
N ILE A 43 14.71 2.84 -11.59
CA ILE A 43 13.49 2.08 -11.87
C ILE A 43 13.65 1.29 -13.16
N ASP A 44 13.63 -0.04 -13.05
CA ASP A 44 13.59 -0.95 -14.19
C ASP A 44 12.18 -0.94 -14.80
N PRO A 45 12.03 -0.77 -16.13
CA PRO A 45 10.73 -0.80 -16.79
C PRO A 45 10.13 -2.22 -16.81
N THR A 46 10.93 -3.25 -16.56
CA THR A 46 10.52 -4.64 -16.54
C THR A 46 9.63 -4.91 -15.33
N PRO A 47 8.37 -5.31 -15.55
CA PRO A 47 7.43 -5.48 -14.47
C PRO A 47 7.83 -6.62 -13.53
N GLY A 48 8.12 -6.29 -12.27
CA GLY A 48 8.30 -7.27 -11.19
C GLY A 48 7.03 -8.10 -10.92
N ARG A 49 7.07 -9.05 -9.97
CA ARG A 49 5.88 -9.83 -9.62
C ARG A 49 4.92 -9.02 -8.73
N TRP A 50 3.62 -9.26 -8.89
CA TRP A 50 2.64 -8.79 -7.92
C TRP A 50 2.73 -9.63 -6.64
N VAL A 51 2.70 -8.96 -5.50
CA VAL A 51 2.70 -9.59 -4.18
C VAL A 51 1.42 -9.19 -3.45
N GLY A 52 0.80 -10.14 -2.75
CA GLY A 52 -0.30 -9.83 -1.85
C GLY A 52 0.22 -9.07 -0.64
N SER A 53 -0.40 -7.94 -0.30
CA SER A 53 -0.06 -7.15 0.87
C SER A 53 -1.32 -6.93 1.69
N LYS A 54 -1.26 -7.22 2.99
CA LYS A 54 -2.28 -6.83 3.95
C LYS A 54 -1.56 -6.07 5.04
N ALA A 55 -1.88 -4.80 5.26
CA ALA A 55 -1.33 -4.06 6.38
C ALA A 55 -2.36 -3.15 7.03
N GLY A 56 -2.45 -3.15 8.36
CA GLY A 56 -3.45 -2.33 9.07
C GLY A 56 -4.90 -2.58 8.63
N GLY A 57 -5.23 -3.79 8.19
CA GLY A 57 -6.54 -4.15 7.63
C GLY A 57 -6.69 -3.89 6.12
N ILE A 58 -5.80 -3.10 5.52
CA ILE A 58 -5.78 -2.76 4.10
C ILE A 58 -5.21 -3.94 3.31
N LEU A 59 -6.04 -4.62 2.53
CA LEU A 59 -5.66 -5.74 1.67
C LEU A 59 -5.62 -5.29 0.20
N GLY A 60 -4.52 -5.62 -0.48
CA GLY A 60 -4.37 -5.35 -1.90
C GLY A 60 -3.19 -6.07 -2.53
N LYS A 61 -2.86 -5.63 -3.74
CA LYS A 61 -1.70 -6.07 -4.51
C LYS A 61 -0.70 -4.95 -4.58
N VAL A 62 0.56 -5.30 -4.35
CA VAL A 62 1.68 -4.38 -4.44
C VAL A 62 2.69 -4.89 -5.47
N ARG A 63 3.25 -3.96 -6.24
CA ARG A 63 4.42 -4.19 -7.10
C ARG A 63 5.48 -3.17 -6.73
N PHE A 64 6.64 -3.67 -6.31
CA PHE A 64 7.78 -2.84 -5.97
C PHE A 64 8.49 -2.38 -7.23
N LEU A 65 8.77 -1.08 -7.32
CA LEU A 65 9.53 -0.48 -8.42
C LEU A 65 10.90 0.01 -7.96
N TYR A 66 10.98 0.53 -6.74
CA TYR A 66 12.22 1.03 -6.17
C TYR A 66 12.22 0.87 -4.65
N PHE A 67 13.39 0.55 -4.08
CA PHE A 67 13.57 0.48 -2.64
C PHE A 67 14.99 0.88 -2.22
N SER A 68 15.08 1.65 -1.15
CA SER A 68 16.32 2.00 -0.44
C SER A 68 16.03 2.18 1.05
N PRO A 69 17.05 2.32 1.92
CA PRO A 69 16.83 2.59 3.34
C PRO A 69 16.08 3.90 3.64
N ARG A 70 15.97 4.82 2.67
CA ARG A 70 15.34 6.14 2.86
C ARG A 70 14.13 6.42 1.98
N GLU A 71 13.96 5.69 0.89
CA GLU A 71 12.96 5.96 -0.14
C GLU A 71 12.46 4.64 -0.74
N TYR A 72 11.17 4.55 -1.06
CA TYR A 72 10.61 3.46 -1.84
C TYR A 72 9.52 3.97 -2.78
N ILE A 73 9.35 3.30 -3.92
CA ILE A 73 8.19 3.46 -4.81
C ILE A 73 7.56 2.10 -5.03
N VAL A 74 6.25 2.03 -4.83
CA VAL A 74 5.43 0.88 -5.22
C VAL A 74 4.21 1.33 -6.00
N ILE A 75 3.67 0.42 -6.80
CA ILE A 75 2.29 0.52 -7.28
C ILE A 75 1.45 -0.35 -6.37
N PHE A 76 0.42 0.24 -5.75
CA PHE A 76 -0.55 -0.47 -4.94
C PHE A 76 -1.94 -0.35 -5.54
N GLY A 77 -2.72 -1.42 -5.45
CA GLY A 77 -4.15 -1.33 -5.71
C GLY A 77 -4.94 -2.50 -5.16
N THR A 78 -6.25 -2.37 -5.20
CA THR A 78 -7.18 -3.40 -4.74
C THR A 78 -8.31 -3.59 -5.75
N PRO A 79 -8.46 -4.79 -6.34
CA PRO A 79 -9.56 -5.06 -7.24
C PRO A 79 -10.93 -5.05 -6.54
N THR A 80 -10.98 -5.43 -5.27
CA THR A 80 -12.23 -5.67 -4.52
C THR A 80 -12.55 -4.61 -3.48
N GLY A 81 -11.68 -3.61 -3.34
CA GLY A 81 -11.80 -2.60 -2.28
C GLY A 81 -11.27 -3.11 -0.94
N THR A 82 -10.97 -2.18 -0.05
CA THR A 82 -10.52 -2.48 1.32
C THR A 82 -10.69 -1.27 2.24
N GLN A 83 -10.76 -1.51 3.55
CA GLN A 83 -10.81 -0.49 4.58
C GLN A 83 -9.78 -0.80 5.65
N GLY A 84 -9.18 0.22 6.23
CA GLY A 84 -8.24 0.02 7.31
C GLY A 84 -7.51 1.27 7.77
N PHE A 85 -6.48 1.01 8.55
CA PHE A 85 -5.62 1.99 9.18
C PHE A 85 -4.38 2.22 8.32
N SER A 86 -4.05 3.49 8.05
CA SER A 86 -2.88 3.85 7.26
C SER A 86 -1.55 3.42 7.88
N GLY A 87 -1.51 3.15 9.19
CA GLY A 87 -0.27 3.10 9.96
C GLY A 87 0.09 4.48 10.51
N ARG A 88 0.84 4.50 11.62
CA ARG A 88 1.44 5.72 12.19
C ARG A 88 2.95 5.66 12.06
N TYR A 89 3.49 6.32 11.03
CA TYR A 89 4.92 6.26 10.73
C TYR A 89 5.65 7.48 11.29
N LYS A 90 6.38 7.32 12.40
CA LYS A 90 7.08 8.44 13.07
C LYS A 90 8.19 9.08 12.23
N HIS A 91 8.82 8.31 11.35
CA HIS A 91 10.02 8.74 10.62
C HIS A 91 9.87 8.68 9.10
N VAL A 92 8.68 8.37 8.59
CA VAL A 92 8.42 8.26 7.15
C VAL A 92 7.17 9.04 6.81
N GLN A 93 7.28 9.80 5.72
CA GLN A 93 6.18 10.48 5.07
C GLN A 93 5.76 9.64 3.87
N ILE A 94 4.45 9.45 3.67
CA ILE A 94 3.92 8.61 2.59
C ILE A 94 3.05 9.44 1.66
N HIS A 95 3.40 9.44 0.39
CA HIS A 95 2.67 10.10 -0.67
C HIS A 95 1.87 9.06 -1.47
N LYS A 96 0.61 9.36 -1.75
CA LYS A 96 -0.25 8.54 -2.61
C LYS A 96 -0.73 9.37 -3.78
N PHE A 97 -0.49 8.88 -5.00
CA PHE A 97 -0.89 9.51 -6.24
C PHE A 97 -1.89 8.61 -6.95
N LEU A 98 -3.15 9.00 -6.96
CA LEU A 98 -4.23 8.12 -7.43
C LEU A 98 -4.28 8.12 -8.96
N MET A 99 -4.24 6.93 -9.57
CA MET A 99 -4.29 6.76 -11.03
C MET A 99 -5.69 6.33 -11.50
N ALA A 100 -6.38 5.51 -10.70
CA ALA A 100 -7.73 5.02 -10.96
C ALA A 100 -8.49 4.78 -9.65
N GLY A 101 -9.82 4.82 -9.73
CA GLY A 101 -10.73 4.56 -8.61
C GLY A 101 -10.90 5.75 -7.67
N GLN A 102 -11.04 5.49 -6.38
CA GLN A 102 -11.30 6.49 -5.33
C GLN A 102 -10.70 6.04 -4.00
N ILE A 103 -10.17 6.98 -3.22
CA ILE A 103 -9.76 6.73 -1.83
C ILE A 103 -10.43 7.76 -0.93
N ASP A 104 -11.21 7.30 0.04
CA ASP A 104 -11.72 8.17 1.10
C ASP A 104 -10.85 8.02 2.34
N SER A 105 -10.56 9.13 3.00
CA SER A 105 -9.70 9.16 4.17
C SER A 105 -10.18 10.16 5.20
N TYR A 106 -9.83 9.97 6.46
CA TYR A 106 -10.05 10.95 7.52
C TYR A 106 -8.90 10.89 8.51
N ASP A 107 -8.50 12.06 9.01
CA ASP A 107 -7.44 12.19 10.00
C ASP A 107 -7.97 11.76 11.37
N LEU A 108 -7.27 10.82 12.04
CA LEU A 108 -7.73 10.28 13.32
C LEU A 108 -7.57 11.26 14.47
N GLU A 109 -6.69 12.23 14.31
CA GLU A 109 -6.40 13.28 15.28
C GLU A 109 -7.22 14.56 15.02
N SER A 110 -8.08 14.58 14.00
CA SER A 110 -8.91 15.73 13.63
C SER A 110 -10.34 15.59 14.19
N ASP A 111 -10.94 16.72 14.58
CA ASP A 111 -12.35 16.81 14.94
C ASP A 111 -13.28 16.90 13.70
N GLU A 112 -12.71 16.91 12.49
CA GLU A 112 -13.49 16.91 11.25
C GLU A 112 -14.24 15.58 11.06
N MET A 113 -15.56 15.67 10.91
CA MET A 113 -16.42 14.50 10.71
C MET A 113 -16.61 14.12 9.23
N ALA A 114 -16.16 14.96 8.30
CA ALA A 114 -16.29 14.71 6.87
C ALA A 114 -15.05 13.96 6.32
N PRO A 115 -15.22 12.99 5.42
CA PRO A 115 -14.09 12.34 4.76
C PRO A 115 -13.46 13.25 3.70
N ILE A 116 -12.15 13.11 3.54
CA ILE A 116 -11.35 13.64 2.45
C ILE A 116 -11.33 12.60 1.33
N THR A 117 -11.99 12.89 0.23
CA THR A 117 -12.01 12.04 -0.98
C THR A 117 -10.89 12.42 -1.94
N LEU A 118 -10.07 11.44 -2.28
CA LEU A 118 -9.03 11.52 -3.30
C LEU A 118 -9.53 10.90 -4.61
N ARG A 119 -9.39 11.64 -5.71
CA ARG A 119 -9.80 11.27 -7.07
C ARG A 119 -8.61 11.03 -8.02
N PRO A 120 -8.81 10.34 -9.15
CA PRO A 120 -7.73 10.08 -10.09
C PRO A 120 -7.05 11.38 -10.57
N GLY A 121 -5.73 11.39 -10.54
CA GLY A 121 -4.91 12.56 -10.83
C GLY A 121 -4.65 13.47 -9.63
N GLU A 122 -5.24 13.19 -8.47
CA GLU A 122 -4.96 13.90 -7.22
C GLU A 122 -3.87 13.20 -6.40
N HIS A 123 -3.32 13.95 -5.45
CA HIS A 123 -2.26 13.52 -4.54
C HIS A 123 -2.65 13.79 -3.10
N THR A 124 -2.25 12.88 -2.20
CA THR A 124 -2.30 13.13 -0.75
C THR A 124 -0.97 12.75 -0.10
N CYS A 125 -0.63 13.47 0.96
CA CYS A 125 0.53 13.21 1.80
C CYS A 125 0.08 12.83 3.22
N LEU A 126 0.57 11.71 3.73
CA LEU A 126 0.51 11.36 5.13
C LEU A 126 1.81 11.83 5.81
N GLU A 127 1.68 12.85 6.64
CA GLU A 127 2.80 13.42 7.40
C GLU A 127 3.33 12.47 8.48
N LYS A 128 4.58 12.70 8.87
CA LYS A 128 5.25 11.89 9.89
C LYS A 128 4.49 11.95 11.21
N GLY A 129 4.20 10.78 11.77
CA GLY A 129 3.53 10.64 13.06
C GLY A 129 2.02 10.81 13.04
N HIS A 130 1.42 11.16 11.90
CA HIS A 130 -0.04 11.18 11.71
C HIS A 130 -0.55 9.82 11.27
N ALA A 131 -1.85 9.62 11.41
CA ALA A 131 -2.52 8.43 10.94
C ALA A 131 -3.94 8.70 10.45
N ARG A 132 -4.39 7.91 9.47
CA ARG A 132 -5.68 8.04 8.83
C ARG A 132 -6.45 6.73 8.85
N GLY A 133 -7.76 6.84 8.99
CA GLY A 133 -8.68 5.81 8.52
C GLY A 133 -8.83 5.94 7.00
N LEU A 134 -8.83 4.81 6.29
CA LEU A 134 -8.85 4.76 4.84
C LEU A 134 -9.91 3.78 4.34
N THR A 135 -10.63 4.18 3.29
CA THR A 135 -11.41 3.31 2.42
C THR A 135 -10.86 3.44 1.01
N ILE A 136 -10.28 2.35 0.49
CA ILE A 136 -9.83 2.28 -0.90
C ILE A 136 -10.91 1.51 -1.66
N HIS A 137 -11.57 2.17 -2.61
CA HIS A 137 -12.69 1.59 -3.33
C HIS A 137 -12.24 0.49 -4.31
N PRO A 138 -13.14 -0.43 -4.73
CA PRO A 138 -12.84 -1.43 -5.74
C PRO A 138 -12.28 -0.81 -7.03
N GLY A 139 -11.27 -1.46 -7.62
CA GLY A 139 -10.63 -0.98 -8.83
C GLY A 139 -9.73 0.24 -8.65
N SER A 140 -9.36 0.58 -7.40
CA SER A 140 -8.47 1.71 -7.15
C SER A 140 -6.99 1.32 -7.20
N TRP A 141 -6.21 2.12 -7.91
CA TRP A 141 -4.77 1.93 -8.12
C TRP A 141 -4.03 3.25 -8.00
N HIS A 142 -2.92 3.24 -7.27
CA HIS A 142 -2.11 4.42 -7.01
C HIS A 142 -0.62 4.09 -6.96
N ILE A 143 0.19 5.11 -7.22
CA ILE A 143 1.61 5.10 -6.90
C ILE A 143 1.73 5.49 -5.42
N GLU A 144 2.43 4.69 -4.64
CA GLU A 144 2.78 5.01 -3.26
C GLU A 144 4.30 5.25 -3.18
N TYR A 145 4.67 6.41 -2.63
CA TYR A 145 6.06 6.81 -2.42
C TYR A 145 6.27 7.15 -0.95
N GLY A 146 7.15 6.40 -0.29
CA GLY A 146 7.55 6.71 1.07
C GLY A 146 8.95 7.31 1.11
N ARG A 147 9.12 8.38 1.88
CA ARG A 147 10.43 9.01 2.13
C ARG A 147 10.68 9.28 3.61
N GLY A 148 11.89 9.02 4.06
CA GLY A 148 12.26 9.14 5.49
C GLY A 148 13.26 8.09 5.93
N ALA A 149 13.03 7.48 7.09
CA ALA A 149 13.74 6.29 7.53
C ALA A 149 12.93 5.04 7.15
N VAL A 150 12.88 4.70 5.85
CA VAL A 150 12.07 3.59 5.31
C VAL A 150 12.42 2.25 5.95
N ALA A 151 13.66 2.02 6.35
CA ALA A 151 14.01 0.82 7.12
C ALA A 151 13.18 0.64 8.41
N THR A 152 12.64 1.72 9.00
CA THR A 152 11.77 1.66 10.18
C THR A 152 10.33 1.24 9.88
N THR A 153 9.91 1.24 8.61
CA THR A 153 8.59 0.74 8.20
C THR A 153 8.62 -0.76 7.95
N LEU A 154 9.81 -1.34 7.74
CA LEU A 154 9.97 -2.78 7.53
C LEU A 154 9.37 -3.61 8.65
N PRO A 155 9.51 -3.33 9.95
CA PRO A 155 8.80 -4.08 10.98
C PRO A 155 7.27 -4.03 10.81
N PHE A 156 6.68 -2.91 10.41
CA PHE A 156 5.23 -2.83 10.17
C PHE A 156 4.83 -3.62 8.92
N ALA A 157 5.53 -3.41 7.81
CA ALA A 157 5.28 -4.12 6.55
C ALA A 157 5.59 -5.62 6.65
N MET A 158 6.63 -6.00 7.40
CA MET A 158 7.07 -7.38 7.62
C MET A 158 6.25 -8.07 8.69
N VAL A 159 5.81 -7.42 9.77
CA VAL A 159 4.90 -8.06 10.74
C VAL A 159 3.63 -8.47 10.02
N ASP A 160 3.10 -7.60 9.16
CA ASP A 160 1.89 -7.89 8.42
C ASP A 160 2.15 -8.83 7.22
N THR A 161 3.27 -8.73 6.51
CA THR A 161 3.66 -9.71 5.47
C THR A 161 4.05 -11.07 6.08
N LEU A 162 4.59 -11.15 7.30
CA LEU A 162 4.85 -12.38 8.05
C LEU A 162 3.58 -12.94 8.70
N LEU A 163 2.60 -12.10 9.05
CA LEU A 163 1.28 -12.53 9.51
C LEU A 163 0.39 -12.96 8.33
N VAL A 164 0.62 -12.43 7.13
CA VAL A 164 0.01 -12.85 5.85
C VAL A 164 0.75 -14.04 5.24
N SER A 165 2.08 -14.10 5.39
CA SER A 165 2.90 -15.29 5.11
C SER A 165 2.86 -16.31 6.26
N LEU A 166 2.06 -16.04 7.30
CA LEU A 166 1.51 -17.05 8.20
C LEU A 166 0.19 -17.60 7.63
N GLU A 167 0.09 -17.75 6.31
CA GLU A 167 -0.26 -19.07 5.79
C GLU A 167 0.96 -19.98 6.03
N LEU A 168 0.98 -20.89 7.01
CA LEU A 168 0.37 -22.23 6.86
C LEU A 168 0.09 -22.94 8.21
N GLU A 169 0.38 -22.32 9.36
CA GLU A 169 0.31 -22.95 10.69
C GLU A 169 -0.78 -22.39 11.62
N SER A 170 -1.28 -21.17 11.36
CA SER A 170 -2.30 -20.50 12.20
C SER A 170 -3.61 -21.30 12.32
N VAL A 171 -3.94 -22.11 11.33
CA VAL A 171 -5.12 -22.99 11.39
C VAL A 171 -4.79 -24.29 12.13
N ARG A 172 -3.66 -24.94 11.84
CA ARG A 172 -3.31 -26.26 12.38
C ARG A 172 -3.19 -26.28 13.91
N ARG A 173 -2.61 -25.25 14.53
CA ARG A 173 -2.44 -25.19 15.99
C ARG A 173 -3.75 -24.87 16.72
N SER A 174 -4.58 -24.00 16.17
CA SER A 174 -5.93 -23.74 16.69
C SER A 174 -6.82 -24.98 16.63
N THR A 175 -6.75 -25.79 15.56
CA THR A 175 -7.49 -27.07 15.45
C THR A 175 -7.05 -28.12 16.48
N VAL A 176 -5.74 -28.27 16.73
CA VAL A 176 -5.23 -29.26 17.70
C VAL A 176 -5.63 -28.94 19.14
N GLU A 177 -5.60 -27.66 19.51
CA GLU A 177 -6.00 -27.23 20.85
C GLU A 177 -7.52 -27.27 21.04
N PHE A 178 -8.32 -26.95 20.01
CA PHE A 178 -9.78 -27.09 20.05
C PHE A 178 -10.21 -28.56 20.24
N THR A 179 -9.58 -29.51 19.54
CA THR A 179 -9.95 -30.94 19.65
C THR A 179 -9.51 -31.58 20.97
N LYS A 180 -8.35 -31.21 21.52
CA LYS A 180 -7.91 -31.65 22.86
C LYS A 180 -8.89 -31.19 23.95
N LEU A 181 -9.45 -29.99 23.80
CA LEU A 181 -10.47 -29.46 24.72
C LEU A 181 -11.82 -30.17 24.57
N VAL A 182 -12.22 -30.56 23.36
CA VAL A 182 -13.44 -31.34 23.10
C VAL A 182 -13.32 -32.80 23.60
N THR A 183 -12.19 -33.47 23.39
CA THR A 183 -11.98 -34.86 23.85
C THR A 183 -11.84 -35.01 25.36
N ARG A 184 -11.38 -33.98 26.08
CA ARG A 184 -11.38 -33.96 27.55
C ARG A 184 -12.77 -33.75 28.16
N ARG A 185 -13.72 -33.17 27.41
CA ARG A 185 -15.11 -32.99 27.85
C ARG A 185 -15.97 -34.26 27.71
N PHE A 186 -15.55 -35.21 26.87
CA PHE A 186 -16.21 -36.53 26.70
C PHE A 186 -15.58 -37.67 27.51
N ARG A 187 -14.57 -37.38 28.35
CA ARG A 187 -13.89 -38.35 29.24
C ARG A 187 -14.14 -38.08 30.74
N ARG A 188 -15.14 -37.27 31.05
CA ARG A 188 -15.81 -37.22 32.36
C ARG A 188 -17.25 -37.65 32.18
#